data_AF-A0A7J2HHL4-F1
#
_entry.id   AF-A0A7J2HHL4-F1
#
_cell.length_a   1.000
_cell.length_b   1.000
_cell.length_c   1.000
_cell.angle_alpha   90.00
_cell.angle_beta   90.00
_cell.angle_gamma   90.00
#
_symmetry.space_group_name_H-M   'P 1'
#
loop_
_entity.id
_entity.type
_entity.pdbx_description
1 polymer ?
#
loop_
_entity_poly.entity_id
_entity_poly.type
_entity_poly.pdbx_seq_one_letter_code
_entity_poly.pdbx_strand_id
1 'polypeptide(L)'
;MKPGQEDEVRLLKGFMVGCGVYGAEIKVKGFSGYLTELLTIRYGSFLNVLREASSWRPPIIIDLKNHYGSREEVLEAFQGSPLIVVDPVDRSRNVAAAVSMTRLSEFVLASRLFLRKPSLRFFKRKAEKPKISDIKRISKDRCFIYAYFKLGEEKPRDVIWGELKRSEEGMRKALERLGFAVYRSGSWTDESRRCLLIFELDKLMLPRFSLHKGPPIYLKDWEHFLDRWIREGVGPWVHGDRLYALRRREEVSAVKLLREELMSGGISVSKDLMGYLQKAYIGSDLGRLMKAADRDERLRGFLWSFLRARPPFL
;
A
#
# COMPACT_ATOMS: atom_id res chain seq x y z
N MET A 1 -20.27 21.73 -19.51
CA MET A 1 -19.10 22.62 -19.30
C MET A 1 -19.35 23.92 -20.01
N LYS A 2 -18.74 25.02 -19.56
CA LYS A 2 -18.70 26.28 -20.32
C LYS A 2 -17.60 26.19 -21.38
N PRO A 3 -17.72 26.88 -22.53
CA PRO A 3 -16.65 26.93 -23.53
C PRO A 3 -15.30 27.34 -22.92
N GLY A 4 -14.22 26.63 -23.25
CA GLY A 4 -12.86 26.88 -22.77
C GLY A 4 -12.47 26.06 -21.52
N GLN A 5 -13.44 25.43 -20.83
CA GLN A 5 -13.12 24.55 -19.70
C GLN A 5 -12.49 23.22 -20.14
N GLU A 6 -12.56 22.87 -21.43
CA GLU A 6 -11.92 21.67 -21.96
C GLU A 6 -10.39 21.73 -21.79
N ASP A 7 -9.79 22.91 -21.94
CA ASP A 7 -8.35 23.10 -21.75
C ASP A 7 -7.94 23.05 -20.28
N GLU A 8 -8.78 23.56 -19.38
CA GLU A 8 -8.61 23.43 -17.94
C GLU A 8 -8.63 21.95 -17.50
N VAL A 9 -9.53 21.16 -18.08
CA VAL A 9 -9.57 19.70 -17.88
C VAL A 9 -8.28 19.05 -18.40
N ARG A 10 -7.79 19.43 -19.58
CA ARG A 10 -6.53 18.90 -20.14
C ARG A 10 -5.33 19.23 -19.27
N LEU A 11 -5.26 20.46 -18.74
CA LEU A 11 -4.21 20.87 -17.79
C LEU A 11 -4.28 20.03 -16.50
N LEU A 12 -5.46 19.87 -15.92
CA LEU A 12 -5.62 19.06 -14.71
C LEU A 12 -5.26 17.59 -14.94
N LYS A 13 -5.69 17.00 -16.07
CA LYS A 13 -5.30 15.64 -16.49
C LYS A 13 -3.78 15.53 -16.63
N GLY A 14 -3.14 16.48 -17.32
CA GLY A 14 -1.68 16.51 -17.51
C GLY A 14 -0.91 16.61 -16.19
N PHE A 15 -1.39 17.44 -15.26
CA PHE A 15 -0.82 17.56 -13.91
C PHE A 15 -0.95 16.26 -13.12
N MET A 16 -2.14 15.64 -13.11
CA MET A 16 -2.38 14.37 -12.42
C MET A 16 -1.54 13.23 -13.01
N VAL A 17 -1.35 13.18 -14.34
CA VAL A 17 -0.48 12.22 -15.01
C VAL A 17 0.98 12.43 -14.60
N GLY A 18 1.48 13.67 -14.64
CA GLY A 18 2.85 13.99 -14.25
C GLY A 18 3.13 13.69 -12.78
N CYS A 19 2.13 13.91 -11.91
CA CYS A 19 2.20 13.58 -10.48
C CYS A 19 1.94 12.09 -10.17
N GLY A 20 1.54 11.29 -11.16
CA GLY A 20 1.31 9.85 -11.00
C GLY A 20 0.03 9.46 -10.25
N VAL A 21 -0.97 10.34 -10.22
CA VAL A 21 -2.26 10.13 -9.53
C VAL A 21 -3.45 9.96 -10.49
N TYR A 22 -3.22 10.05 -11.80
CA TYR A 22 -4.27 9.84 -12.82
C TYR A 22 -4.47 8.36 -13.16
N GLY A 23 -5.72 7.91 -13.20
CA GLY A 23 -6.12 6.54 -13.51
C GLY A 23 -6.95 5.90 -12.39
N ALA A 24 -8.14 5.40 -12.72
CA ALA A 24 -9.06 4.76 -11.77
C ALA A 24 -8.91 3.24 -11.69
N GLU A 25 -8.03 2.66 -12.51
CA GLU A 25 -7.72 1.25 -12.49
C GLU A 25 -7.07 0.83 -11.15
N ILE A 26 -7.21 -0.44 -10.80
CA ILE A 26 -6.76 -0.99 -9.50
C ILE A 26 -5.26 -0.79 -9.27
N LYS A 27 -4.48 -0.73 -10.36
CA LYS A 27 -3.04 -0.43 -10.33
C LYS A 27 -2.71 0.95 -9.76
N VAL A 28 -3.50 1.97 -10.09
CA VAL A 28 -3.23 3.37 -9.70
C VAL A 28 -4.08 3.79 -8.51
N LYS A 29 -5.38 3.44 -8.48
CA LYS A 29 -6.37 3.88 -7.49
C LYS A 29 -6.41 5.41 -7.32
N GLY A 30 -6.47 6.09 -8.46
CA GLY A 30 -6.38 7.55 -8.59
C GLY A 30 -7.60 8.16 -9.28
N PHE A 31 -7.39 9.31 -9.91
CA PHE A 31 -8.45 10.15 -10.44
C PHE A 31 -8.84 9.74 -11.87
N SER A 32 -10.14 9.52 -12.12
CA SER A 32 -10.68 9.19 -13.44
C SER A 32 -10.82 10.44 -14.33
N GLY A 33 -10.98 10.23 -15.65
CA GLY A 33 -11.27 11.33 -16.57
C GLY A 33 -12.55 12.08 -16.21
N TYR A 34 -13.62 11.34 -15.91
CA TYR A 34 -14.90 11.91 -15.50
C TYR A 34 -14.80 12.68 -14.17
N LEU A 35 -14.10 12.14 -13.17
CA LEU A 35 -13.83 12.85 -11.92
C LEU A 35 -13.09 14.18 -12.17
N THR A 36 -12.13 14.17 -13.08
CA THR A 36 -11.36 15.37 -13.45
C THR A 36 -12.26 16.47 -14.04
N GLU A 37 -13.23 16.08 -14.85
CA GLU A 37 -14.21 16.98 -15.44
C GLU A 37 -15.15 17.56 -14.38
N LEU A 38 -15.67 16.72 -13.46
CA LEU A 38 -16.53 17.18 -12.36
C LEU A 38 -15.82 18.16 -11.42
N LEU A 39 -14.55 17.90 -11.09
CA LEU A 39 -13.74 18.83 -10.29
C LEU A 39 -13.56 20.17 -11.01
N THR A 40 -13.29 20.15 -12.31
CA THR A 40 -13.15 21.36 -13.12
C THR A 40 -14.47 22.12 -13.23
N ILE A 41 -15.60 21.42 -13.36
CA ILE A 41 -16.94 22.02 -13.32
C ILE A 41 -17.20 22.68 -11.96
N ARG A 42 -16.86 22.01 -10.85
CA ARG A 42 -17.08 22.51 -9.48
C ARG A 42 -16.31 23.79 -9.17
N TYR A 43 -15.07 23.86 -9.62
CA TYR A 43 -14.11 24.90 -9.21
C TYR A 43 -13.72 25.86 -10.34
N GLY A 44 -14.19 25.61 -11.57
CA GLY A 44 -14.09 26.53 -12.71
C GLY A 44 -12.81 26.38 -13.55
N SER A 45 -11.65 26.22 -12.91
CA SER A 45 -10.33 26.16 -13.57
C SER A 45 -9.36 25.21 -12.86
N PHE A 46 -8.32 24.78 -13.55
CA PHE A 46 -7.19 24.00 -13.03
C PHE A 46 -6.59 24.63 -11.77
N LEU A 47 -6.30 25.93 -11.80
CA LEU A 47 -5.70 26.63 -10.66
C LEU A 47 -6.63 26.65 -9.45
N ASN A 48 -7.94 26.82 -9.65
CA ASN A 48 -8.90 26.78 -8.54
C ASN A 48 -9.03 25.36 -7.97
N VAL A 49 -9.03 24.33 -8.80
CA VAL A 49 -9.00 22.94 -8.31
C VAL A 49 -7.79 22.72 -7.40
N LEU A 50 -6.59 23.18 -7.80
CA LEU A 50 -5.40 23.02 -6.95
C LEU A 50 -5.46 23.85 -5.66
N ARG A 51 -6.01 25.08 -5.69
CA ARG A 51 -6.19 25.90 -4.49
C ARG A 51 -7.07 25.19 -3.48
N GLU A 52 -8.21 24.68 -3.92
CA GLU A 52 -9.16 23.93 -3.08
C GLU A 52 -8.55 22.61 -2.61
N ALA A 53 -7.91 21.86 -3.51
CA ALA A 53 -7.25 20.61 -3.16
C ALA A 53 -6.12 20.80 -2.14
N SER A 54 -5.43 21.95 -2.13
CA SER A 54 -4.36 22.22 -1.18
C SER A 54 -4.84 22.30 0.27
N SER A 55 -6.13 22.60 0.50
CA SER A 55 -6.75 22.73 1.81
C SER A 55 -7.62 21.51 2.20
N TRP A 56 -7.84 20.56 1.29
CA TRP A 56 -8.66 19.37 1.52
C TRP A 56 -8.24 18.58 2.76
N ARG A 57 -9.25 18.19 3.54
CA ARG A 57 -9.14 17.32 4.72
C ARG A 57 -10.15 16.17 4.58
N PRO A 58 -9.70 14.91 4.42
CA PRO A 58 -10.61 13.78 4.28
C PRO A 58 -11.50 13.56 5.52
N PRO A 59 -12.76 13.11 5.35
CA PRO A 59 -13.42 12.88 4.07
C PRO A 59 -13.88 14.19 3.39
N ILE A 60 -13.61 14.31 2.09
CA ILE A 60 -14.07 15.44 1.26
C ILE A 60 -15.37 15.05 0.55
N ILE A 61 -16.36 15.94 0.55
CA ILE A 61 -17.64 15.72 -0.11
C ILE A 61 -17.86 16.83 -1.15
N ILE A 62 -18.19 16.42 -2.38
CA ILE A 62 -18.58 17.29 -3.48
C ILE A 62 -19.90 16.73 -4.04
N ASP A 63 -20.99 17.41 -3.73
CA ASP A 63 -22.30 17.15 -4.33
C ASP A 63 -22.69 18.35 -5.20
N LEU A 64 -22.68 18.16 -6.51
CA LEU A 64 -22.96 19.23 -7.48
C LEU A 64 -24.45 19.54 -7.63
N LYS A 65 -25.32 18.62 -7.22
CA LYS A 65 -26.77 18.72 -7.40
C LYS A 65 -27.52 18.81 -6.07
N ASN A 66 -26.82 18.72 -4.95
CA ASN A 66 -27.40 18.65 -3.60
C ASN A 66 -28.44 17.50 -3.51
N HIS A 67 -28.04 16.32 -3.98
CA HIS A 67 -28.84 15.09 -3.95
C HIS A 67 -29.12 14.58 -2.52
N TYR A 68 -28.34 15.05 -1.56
CA TYR A 68 -28.45 14.71 -0.14
C TYR A 68 -28.72 15.96 0.70
N GLY A 69 -29.53 15.82 1.75
CA GLY A 69 -29.95 16.93 2.60
C GLY A 69 -28.91 17.32 3.64
N SER A 70 -27.98 16.41 3.96
CA SER A 70 -26.97 16.60 5.00
C SER A 70 -25.65 15.93 4.62
N ARG A 71 -24.57 16.34 5.32
CA ARG A 71 -23.25 15.73 5.16
C ARG A 71 -23.24 14.29 5.66
N GLU A 72 -23.98 14.05 6.75
CA GLU A 72 -24.10 12.77 7.44
C GLU A 72 -24.71 11.71 6.52
N GLU A 73 -25.77 12.04 5.79
CA GLU A 73 -26.38 11.14 4.80
C GLU A 73 -25.40 10.71 3.71
N VAL A 74 -24.55 11.62 3.23
CA VAL A 74 -23.54 11.31 2.21
C VAL A 74 -22.48 10.37 2.78
N LEU A 75 -22.03 10.60 4.02
CA LEU A 75 -21.03 9.76 4.69
C LEU A 75 -21.58 8.36 4.97
N GLU A 76 -22.86 8.26 5.33
CA GLU A 76 -23.54 6.99 5.53
C GLU A 76 -23.71 6.22 4.21
N ALA A 77 -24.02 6.92 3.11
CA ALA A 77 -24.12 6.31 1.78
C ALA A 77 -22.76 5.84 1.22
N PHE A 78 -21.66 6.53 1.55
CA PHE A 78 -20.33 6.28 0.97
C PHE A 78 -19.24 6.10 2.01
N GLN A 79 -19.46 5.18 2.94
CA GLN A 79 -18.56 4.91 4.07
C GLN A 79 -17.13 4.57 3.62
N GLY A 80 -16.15 5.05 4.39
CA GLY A 80 -14.73 4.75 4.20
C GLY A 80 -14.07 5.39 2.97
N SER A 81 -14.81 6.17 2.17
CA SER A 81 -14.25 6.89 1.01
C SER A 81 -13.55 8.18 1.45
N PRO A 82 -12.28 8.41 1.07
CA PRO A 82 -11.56 9.61 1.47
C PRO A 82 -11.99 10.85 0.66
N LEU A 83 -12.49 10.63 -0.56
CA LEU A 83 -13.10 11.63 -1.43
C LEU A 83 -14.43 11.05 -1.94
N ILE A 84 -15.48 11.83 -1.78
CA ILE A 84 -16.84 11.51 -2.22
C ILE A 84 -17.24 12.59 -3.21
N VAL A 85 -17.45 12.20 -4.46
CA VAL A 85 -18.03 13.06 -5.49
C VAL A 85 -19.30 12.39 -5.97
N VAL A 86 -20.45 12.91 -5.55
CA VAL A 86 -21.75 12.34 -5.92
C VAL A 86 -21.96 12.55 -7.41
N ASP A 87 -22.28 11.48 -8.14
CA ASP A 87 -22.52 11.58 -9.58
C ASP A 87 -23.77 12.45 -9.83
N PRO A 88 -23.67 13.53 -10.61
CA PRO A 88 -24.83 14.38 -10.92
C PRO A 88 -26.00 13.63 -11.57
N VAL A 89 -25.73 12.50 -12.23
CA VAL A 89 -26.75 11.68 -12.93
C VAL A 89 -27.29 10.55 -12.05
N ASP A 90 -26.52 10.07 -11.07
CA ASP A 90 -26.88 8.96 -10.21
C ASP A 90 -26.43 9.21 -8.77
N ARG A 91 -27.39 9.58 -7.90
CA ARG A 91 -27.08 9.90 -6.51
C ARG A 91 -26.44 8.73 -5.75
N SER A 92 -26.66 7.49 -6.16
CA SER A 92 -26.13 6.29 -5.50
C SER A 92 -24.67 5.98 -5.83
N ARG A 93 -24.04 6.80 -6.68
CA ARG A 93 -22.68 6.57 -7.18
C ARG A 93 -21.68 7.61 -6.68
N ASN A 94 -20.61 7.13 -6.05
CA ASN A 94 -19.40 7.94 -5.80
C ASN A 94 -18.45 7.84 -7.00
N VAL A 95 -18.30 8.94 -7.75
CA VAL A 95 -17.40 9.03 -8.92
C VAL A 95 -15.92 8.87 -8.52
N ALA A 96 -15.58 9.14 -7.26
CA ALA A 96 -14.25 9.02 -6.70
C ALA A 96 -14.02 7.70 -5.94
N ALA A 97 -14.90 6.69 -6.07
CA ALA A 97 -14.79 5.41 -5.34
C ALA A 97 -13.44 4.69 -5.52
N ALA A 98 -12.76 4.89 -6.65
CA ALA A 98 -11.45 4.31 -6.93
C ALA A 98 -10.28 5.08 -6.27
N VAL A 99 -10.48 6.31 -5.82
CA VAL A 99 -9.42 7.18 -5.29
C VAL A 99 -9.03 6.70 -3.89
N SER A 100 -7.81 6.17 -3.77
CA SER A 100 -7.24 5.79 -2.47
C SER A 100 -6.81 7.00 -1.63
N MET A 101 -6.75 6.82 -0.31
CA MET A 101 -6.24 7.84 0.62
C MET A 101 -4.84 8.32 0.24
N THR A 102 -3.97 7.41 -0.21
CA THR A 102 -2.60 7.73 -0.64
C THR A 102 -2.60 8.62 -1.88
N ARG A 103 -3.36 8.28 -2.93
CA ARG A 103 -3.41 9.10 -4.16
C ARG A 103 -4.06 10.47 -3.92
N LEU A 104 -5.09 10.52 -3.09
CA LEU A 104 -5.67 11.79 -2.65
C LEU A 104 -4.62 12.65 -1.94
N SER A 105 -3.92 12.09 -0.96
CA SER A 105 -2.91 12.82 -0.18
C SER A 105 -1.71 13.28 -1.03
N GLU A 106 -1.28 12.46 -1.99
CA GLU A 106 -0.27 12.84 -2.98
C GLU A 106 -0.75 13.99 -3.86
N PHE A 107 -2.01 13.98 -4.29
CA PHE A 107 -2.60 15.08 -5.07
C PHE A 107 -2.67 16.38 -4.25
N VAL A 108 -3.06 16.30 -2.97
CA VAL A 108 -3.04 17.46 -2.04
C VAL A 108 -1.62 18.02 -1.90
N LEU A 109 -0.63 17.15 -1.68
CA LEU A 109 0.77 17.56 -1.54
C LEU A 109 1.30 18.18 -2.84
N ALA A 110 1.05 17.55 -3.99
CA ALA A 110 1.44 18.06 -5.30
C ALA A 110 0.83 19.45 -5.56
N SER A 111 -0.45 19.63 -5.21
CA SER A 111 -1.16 20.91 -5.33
C SER A 111 -0.50 22.00 -4.49
N ARG A 112 -0.19 21.73 -3.21
CA ARG A 112 0.54 22.66 -2.33
C ARG A 112 1.90 23.06 -2.90
N LEU A 113 2.66 22.08 -3.38
CA LEU A 113 4.01 22.32 -3.91
C LEU A 113 3.99 23.08 -5.23
N PHE A 114 3.02 22.79 -6.10
CA PHE A 114 2.84 23.51 -7.36
C PHE A 114 2.46 24.97 -7.10
N LEU A 115 1.49 25.23 -6.22
CA LEU A 115 1.09 26.60 -5.87
C LEU A 115 2.23 27.40 -5.23
N ARG A 116 3.09 26.75 -4.44
CA ARG A 116 4.26 27.40 -3.83
C ARG A 116 5.36 27.73 -4.84
N LYS A 117 5.66 26.80 -5.77
CA LYS A 117 6.70 26.99 -6.79
C LYS A 117 6.29 26.28 -8.10
N PRO A 118 5.50 26.96 -8.96
CA PRO A 118 4.99 26.38 -10.20
C PRO A 118 6.13 25.93 -11.12
N SER A 119 5.97 24.79 -11.79
CA SER A 119 6.98 24.27 -12.70
C SER A 119 6.41 23.24 -13.68
N LEU A 120 6.94 23.20 -14.90
CA LEU A 120 6.59 22.19 -15.91
C LEU A 120 6.92 20.75 -15.47
N ARG A 121 7.76 20.54 -14.44
CA ARG A 121 8.08 19.21 -13.92
C ARG A 121 6.85 18.47 -13.39
N PHE A 122 5.83 19.19 -12.88
CA PHE A 122 4.60 18.57 -12.38
C PHE A 122 3.73 17.98 -13.50
N PHE A 123 4.00 18.33 -14.75
CA PHE A 123 3.31 17.83 -15.95
C PHE A 123 4.15 16.81 -16.72
N LYS A 124 5.38 16.54 -16.29
CA LYS A 124 6.33 15.67 -16.99
C LYS A 124 6.78 14.54 -16.07
N ARG A 125 6.39 13.31 -16.38
CA ARG A 125 6.90 12.13 -15.67
C ARG A 125 8.35 11.90 -16.11
N LYS A 126 9.31 12.15 -15.22
CA LYS A 126 10.72 11.90 -15.52
C LYS A 126 10.94 10.39 -15.61
N ALA A 127 11.21 9.89 -16.81
CA ALA A 127 11.61 8.51 -17.00
C ALA A 127 13.05 8.35 -16.49
N GLU A 128 13.18 7.97 -15.22
CA GLU A 128 14.48 7.64 -14.66
C GLU A 128 14.90 6.25 -15.13
N LYS A 129 16.13 6.16 -15.65
CA LYS A 129 16.76 4.91 -16.07
C LYS A 129 17.86 4.54 -15.07
N PRO A 130 17.50 4.03 -13.88
CA PRO A 130 18.47 3.70 -12.83
C PRO A 130 19.41 2.59 -13.30
N LYS A 131 20.66 2.64 -12.85
CA LYS A 131 21.59 1.50 -13.00
C LYS A 131 21.31 0.49 -11.89
N ILE A 132 21.67 -0.77 -12.10
CA ILE A 132 21.58 -1.80 -11.05
C ILE A 132 22.44 -1.43 -9.83
N SER A 133 23.57 -0.75 -10.04
CA SER A 133 24.41 -0.22 -8.96
C SER A 133 23.67 0.80 -8.08
N ASP A 134 22.76 1.60 -8.65
CA ASP A 134 21.94 2.55 -7.89
C ASP A 134 20.93 1.82 -6.99
N ILE A 135 20.28 0.77 -7.52
CA ILE A 135 19.38 -0.10 -6.76
C ILE A 135 20.14 -0.76 -5.60
N LYS A 136 21.34 -1.31 -5.86
CA LYS A 136 22.18 -1.93 -4.83
C LYS A 136 22.59 -0.94 -3.73
N ARG A 137 22.94 0.30 -4.12
CA ARG A 137 23.34 1.34 -3.16
C ARG A 137 22.17 1.78 -2.28
N ILE A 138 20.99 2.02 -2.85
CA ILE A 138 19.83 2.50 -2.08
C ILE A 138 19.17 1.41 -1.24
N SER A 139 19.38 0.13 -1.57
CA SER A 139 18.90 -0.99 -0.77
C SER A 139 19.87 -1.41 0.34
N LYS A 140 21.07 -0.85 0.38
CA LYS A 140 22.09 -1.21 1.37
C LYS A 140 21.58 -0.91 2.78
N ASP A 141 21.88 -1.82 3.72
CA ASP A 141 21.56 -1.70 5.15
C ASP A 141 20.06 -1.56 5.46
N ARG A 142 19.20 -1.98 4.53
CA ARG A 142 17.74 -2.02 4.68
C ARG A 142 17.24 -3.46 4.61
N CYS A 143 16.17 -3.74 5.34
CA CYS A 143 15.60 -5.09 5.42
C CYS A 143 14.43 -5.23 4.44
N PHE A 144 14.54 -6.19 3.52
CA PHE A 144 13.46 -6.51 2.59
C PHE A 144 13.12 -7.99 2.65
N ILE A 145 11.85 -8.30 2.41
CA ILE A 145 11.40 -9.64 2.07
C ILE A 145 10.52 -9.55 0.84
N TYR A 146 10.61 -10.55 -0.03
CA TYR A 146 9.78 -10.58 -1.22
C TYR A 146 9.38 -12.00 -1.62
N ALA A 147 8.26 -12.11 -2.31
CA ALA A 147 7.82 -13.32 -3.02
C ALA A 147 7.83 -13.04 -4.52
N TYR A 148 8.61 -13.81 -5.27
CA TYR A 148 8.69 -13.74 -6.73
C TYR A 148 8.23 -15.06 -7.35
N PHE A 149 7.25 -14.99 -8.25
CA PHE A 149 6.60 -16.17 -8.81
C PHE A 149 6.12 -15.93 -10.24
N LYS A 150 5.75 -17.03 -10.91
CA LYS A 150 5.23 -17.03 -12.28
C LYS A 150 3.85 -17.71 -12.30
N LEU A 151 2.87 -17.07 -12.93
CA LEU A 151 1.55 -17.64 -13.18
C LEU A 151 1.64 -18.73 -14.26
N GLY A 152 0.77 -19.73 -14.17
CA GLY A 152 0.63 -20.77 -15.18
C GLY A 152 0.03 -20.23 -16.47
N GLU A 153 -0.94 -19.32 -16.33
CA GLU A 153 -1.67 -18.66 -17.41
C GLU A 153 -1.73 -17.14 -17.20
N GLU A 154 -2.01 -16.40 -18.27
CA GLU A 154 -2.22 -14.96 -18.19
C GLU A 154 -3.61 -14.65 -17.65
N LYS A 155 -3.73 -13.55 -16.92
CA LYS A 155 -5.00 -13.08 -16.36
C LYS A 155 -5.32 -11.67 -16.86
N PRO A 156 -6.61 -11.28 -16.93
CA PRO A 156 -6.98 -9.89 -17.19
C PRO A 156 -6.31 -8.94 -16.21
N ARG A 157 -5.86 -7.78 -16.68
CA ARG A 157 -5.03 -6.83 -15.91
C ARG A 157 -5.65 -6.45 -14.57
N ASP A 158 -6.92 -6.07 -14.55
CA ASP A 158 -7.59 -5.65 -13.32
C ASP A 158 -7.78 -6.81 -12.34
N VAL A 159 -7.99 -8.04 -12.86
CA VAL A 159 -8.05 -9.24 -12.02
C VAL A 159 -6.71 -9.44 -11.33
N ILE A 160 -5.60 -9.54 -12.07
CA ILE A 160 -4.29 -9.79 -11.45
C ILE A 160 -3.87 -8.66 -10.49
N TRP A 161 -4.14 -7.39 -10.83
CA TRP A 161 -3.84 -6.28 -9.91
C TRP A 161 -4.69 -6.34 -8.63
N GLY A 162 -5.96 -6.70 -8.73
CA GLY A 162 -6.84 -6.91 -7.58
C GLY A 162 -6.35 -8.05 -6.69
N GLU A 163 -5.97 -9.18 -7.30
CA GLU A 163 -5.42 -10.32 -6.58
C GLU A 163 -4.09 -10.03 -5.91
N LEU A 164 -3.15 -9.40 -6.62
CA LEU A 164 -1.85 -9.01 -6.06
C LEU A 164 -2.03 -8.04 -4.89
N LYS A 165 -2.95 -7.06 -4.98
CA LYS A 165 -3.20 -6.12 -3.89
C LYS A 165 -3.83 -6.79 -2.66
N ARG A 166 -4.74 -7.74 -2.85
CA ARG A 166 -5.29 -8.54 -1.74
C ARG A 166 -4.21 -9.41 -1.09
N SER A 167 -3.40 -10.09 -1.89
CA SER A 167 -2.30 -10.93 -1.39
C SER A 167 -1.19 -10.12 -0.72
N GLU A 168 -0.87 -8.93 -1.25
CA GLU A 168 0.07 -7.97 -0.64
C GLU A 168 -0.40 -7.60 0.77
N GLU A 169 -1.67 -7.21 0.92
CA GLU A 169 -2.25 -6.84 2.21
C GLU A 169 -2.32 -8.03 3.18
N GLY A 170 -2.69 -9.22 2.69
CA GLY A 170 -2.69 -10.44 3.50
C GLY A 170 -1.32 -10.77 4.06
N MET A 171 -0.29 -10.75 3.21
CA MET A 171 1.10 -11.01 3.62
C MET A 171 1.64 -9.91 4.54
N ARG A 172 1.27 -8.64 4.31
CA ARG A 172 1.60 -7.52 5.23
C ARG A 172 1.07 -7.81 6.63
N LYS A 173 -0.23 -8.11 6.75
CA LYS A 173 -0.86 -8.44 8.05
C LYS A 173 -0.23 -9.66 8.72
N ALA A 174 0.15 -10.68 7.94
CA ALA A 174 0.84 -11.85 8.48
C ALA A 174 2.22 -11.49 9.05
N LEU A 175 3.03 -10.71 8.33
CA LEU A 175 4.33 -10.23 8.82
C LEU A 175 4.18 -9.38 10.09
N GLU A 176 3.19 -8.49 10.14
CA GLU A 176 2.87 -7.69 11.33
C GLU A 176 2.48 -8.57 12.52
N ARG A 177 1.60 -9.57 12.31
CA ARG A 177 1.18 -10.53 13.34
C ARG A 177 2.36 -11.37 13.87
N LEU A 178 3.31 -11.73 13.01
CA LEU A 178 4.51 -12.48 13.41
C LEU A 178 5.48 -11.65 14.27
N GLY A 179 5.33 -10.33 14.28
CA GLY A 179 6.10 -9.39 15.10
C GLY A 179 7.11 -8.53 14.32
N PHE A 180 7.00 -8.45 13.00
CA PHE A 180 7.80 -7.54 12.16
C PHE A 180 7.06 -6.22 11.97
N ALA A 181 7.76 -5.09 12.03
CA ALA A 181 7.16 -3.83 11.59
C ALA A 181 7.34 -3.71 10.07
N VAL A 182 6.23 -3.66 9.35
CA VAL A 182 6.23 -3.44 7.90
C VAL A 182 6.14 -1.94 7.62
N TYR A 183 7.21 -1.35 7.11
CA TYR A 183 7.21 0.08 6.77
C TYR A 183 6.41 0.36 5.51
N ARG A 184 6.64 -0.44 4.46
CA ARG A 184 6.00 -0.30 3.15
C ARG A 184 5.89 -1.65 2.45
N SER A 185 4.86 -1.77 1.63
CA SER A 185 4.67 -2.92 0.73
C SER A 185 4.45 -2.44 -0.70
N GLY A 186 4.72 -3.33 -1.65
CA GLY A 186 4.46 -3.08 -3.06
C GLY A 186 4.24 -4.37 -3.82
N SER A 187 3.53 -4.25 -4.93
CA SER A 187 3.27 -5.34 -5.88
C SER A 187 3.62 -4.90 -7.29
N TRP A 188 4.10 -5.85 -8.07
CA TRP A 188 4.45 -5.65 -9.47
C TRP A 188 4.11 -6.88 -10.30
N THR A 189 3.74 -6.65 -11.55
CA THR A 189 3.62 -7.67 -12.58
C THR A 189 4.09 -7.10 -13.91
N ASP A 190 4.60 -7.96 -14.78
CA ASP A 190 4.82 -7.61 -16.19
C ASP A 190 3.52 -7.52 -17.01
N GLU A 191 2.37 -7.73 -16.34
CA GLU A 191 1.03 -7.84 -16.93
C GLU A 191 0.90 -9.04 -17.87
N SER A 192 1.75 -10.05 -17.67
CA SER A 192 1.71 -11.35 -18.32
C SER A 192 1.75 -12.42 -17.22
N ARG A 193 2.93 -12.97 -16.91
CA ARG A 193 3.04 -14.09 -15.97
C ARG A 193 3.91 -13.82 -14.75
N ARG A 194 4.83 -12.85 -14.78
CA ARG A 194 5.77 -12.64 -13.67
C ARG A 194 5.14 -11.71 -12.65
N CYS A 195 5.25 -12.07 -11.38
CA CYS A 195 4.68 -11.34 -10.26
C CYS A 195 5.71 -11.18 -9.14
N LEU A 196 5.64 -10.06 -8.45
CA LEU A 196 6.47 -9.72 -7.30
C LEU A 196 5.59 -9.08 -6.23
N LEU A 197 5.71 -9.57 -5.00
CA LEU A 197 5.28 -8.87 -3.78
C LEU A 197 6.52 -8.55 -2.97
N ILE A 198 6.72 -7.30 -2.56
CA ILE A 198 7.90 -6.84 -1.83
C ILE A 198 7.49 -6.04 -0.59
N PHE A 199 8.21 -6.24 0.50
CA PHE A 199 7.96 -5.61 1.79
C PHE A 199 9.27 -5.09 2.35
N GLU A 200 9.24 -3.87 2.90
CA GLU A 200 10.34 -3.28 3.66
C GLU A 200 10.04 -3.42 5.15
N LEU A 201 10.96 -4.03 5.89
CA LEU A 201 10.81 -4.38 7.30
C LEU A 201 11.79 -3.59 8.17
N ASP A 202 11.51 -3.55 9.48
CA ASP A 202 12.47 -3.10 10.48
C ASP A 202 13.64 -4.08 10.66
N LYS A 203 13.37 -5.39 10.56
CA LYS A 203 14.36 -6.47 10.73
C LYS A 203 13.98 -7.73 9.95
N LEU A 204 14.96 -8.59 9.70
CA LEU A 204 14.78 -9.91 9.06
C LEU A 204 14.81 -11.07 10.06
N MET A 205 15.32 -10.83 11.26
CA MET A 205 15.46 -11.82 12.33
C MET A 205 14.82 -11.26 13.60
N LEU A 206 13.85 -11.98 14.16
CA LEU A 206 13.29 -11.66 15.46
C LEU A 206 14.26 -12.04 16.59
N PRO A 207 14.15 -11.41 17.77
CA PRO A 207 14.82 -11.89 18.96
C PRO A 207 14.42 -13.35 19.26
N ARG A 208 15.38 -14.17 19.71
CA ARG A 208 15.13 -15.59 20.06
C ARG A 208 14.15 -15.77 21.20
N PHE A 209 13.95 -14.75 22.02
CA PHE A 209 13.02 -14.75 23.12
C PHE A 209 11.98 -13.66 22.91
N SER A 210 10.71 -13.97 23.19
CA SER A 210 9.65 -12.99 23.32
C SER A 210 9.08 -13.00 24.73
N LEU A 211 8.79 -11.82 25.26
CA LEU A 211 8.12 -11.67 26.53
C LEU A 211 6.68 -12.21 26.42
N HIS A 212 6.35 -13.15 27.29
CA HIS A 212 5.01 -13.68 27.44
C HIS A 212 4.41 -13.14 28.74
N LYS A 213 3.36 -12.33 28.62
CA LYS A 213 2.67 -11.69 29.74
C LYS A 213 1.61 -12.63 30.29
N GLY A 214 1.76 -13.03 31.55
CA GLY A 214 0.81 -13.87 32.26
C GLY A 214 -0.30 -13.09 32.97
N PRO A 215 -1.16 -13.80 33.71
CA PRO A 215 -2.20 -13.19 34.52
C PRO A 215 -1.58 -12.45 35.73
N PRO A 216 -2.31 -11.50 36.34
CA PRO A 216 -2.01 -11.06 37.69
C PRO A 216 -1.99 -12.25 38.65
N ILE A 217 -1.16 -12.20 39.69
CA ILE A 217 -0.94 -13.32 40.61
C ILE A 217 -2.17 -13.68 41.45
N TYR A 218 -3.11 -12.74 41.59
CA TYR A 218 -4.35 -12.93 42.34
C TYR A 218 -5.50 -13.54 41.50
N LEU A 219 -5.28 -13.85 40.22
CA LEU A 219 -6.26 -14.57 39.39
C LEU A 219 -5.92 -16.07 39.32
N LYS A 220 -6.95 -16.93 39.38
CA LYS A 220 -6.79 -18.41 39.45
C LYS A 220 -5.92 -19.03 38.35
N ASP A 221 -5.81 -18.39 37.19
CA ASP A 221 -5.02 -18.90 36.06
C ASP A 221 -3.50 -18.86 36.29
N TRP A 222 -3.03 -18.33 37.43
CA TRP A 222 -1.60 -18.25 37.76
C TRP A 222 -0.93 -19.63 37.83
N GLU A 223 -1.61 -20.66 38.33
CA GLU A 223 -1.05 -22.01 38.51
C GLU A 223 -0.66 -22.63 37.16
N HIS A 224 -1.58 -22.60 36.20
CA HIS A 224 -1.34 -23.10 34.84
C HIS A 224 -0.21 -22.37 34.12
N PHE A 225 -0.07 -21.06 34.35
CA PHE A 225 1.03 -20.29 33.80
C PHE A 225 2.37 -20.77 34.38
N LEU A 226 2.43 -20.94 35.70
CA LEU A 226 3.63 -21.38 36.41
C LEU A 226 4.08 -22.77 35.94
N ASP A 227 3.16 -23.73 35.90
CA ASP A 227 3.45 -25.12 35.50
C ASP A 227 4.04 -25.22 34.10
N ARG A 228 3.49 -24.46 33.15
CA ARG A 228 3.99 -24.42 31.77
C ARG A 228 5.39 -23.80 31.72
N TRP A 229 5.56 -22.62 32.29
CA TRP A 229 6.76 -21.81 32.03
C TRP A 229 7.96 -22.17 32.90
N ILE A 230 7.78 -22.85 34.03
CA ILE A 230 8.88 -23.47 34.78
C ILE A 230 9.62 -24.50 33.93
N ARG A 231 8.91 -25.20 33.04
CA ARG A 231 9.45 -26.30 32.23
C ARG A 231 9.92 -25.85 30.85
N GLU A 232 9.19 -24.94 30.21
CA GLU A 232 9.34 -24.63 28.77
C GLU A 232 10.06 -23.30 28.47
N GLY A 233 10.35 -22.46 29.46
CA GLY A 233 10.84 -21.09 29.24
C GLY A 233 11.98 -20.65 30.15
N VAL A 234 12.29 -19.35 30.09
CA VAL A 234 13.13 -18.68 31.10
C VAL A 234 12.20 -17.86 32.00
N GLY A 235 12.29 -18.09 33.31
CA GLY A 235 11.31 -17.65 34.30
C GLY A 235 10.54 -18.85 34.87
N PRO A 236 9.27 -18.67 35.29
CA PRO A 236 8.53 -17.41 35.38
C PRO A 236 9.10 -16.47 36.46
N TRP A 237 8.81 -15.18 36.36
CA TRP A 237 9.09 -14.20 37.43
C TRP A 237 7.90 -13.28 37.65
N VAL A 238 7.87 -12.62 38.80
CA VAL A 238 6.87 -11.60 39.13
C VAL A 238 7.46 -10.22 38.89
N HIS A 239 6.69 -9.34 38.25
CA HIS A 239 7.00 -7.91 38.17
C HIS A 239 5.73 -7.11 38.41
N GLY A 240 5.70 -6.34 39.50
CA GLY A 240 4.47 -5.71 39.99
C GLY A 240 3.47 -6.76 40.47
N ASP A 241 2.27 -6.75 39.91
CA ASP A 241 1.17 -7.64 40.26
C ASP A 241 1.09 -8.92 39.41
N ARG A 242 2.07 -9.17 38.52
CA ARG A 242 1.88 -10.04 37.36
C ARG A 242 3.03 -11.00 37.08
N LEU A 243 2.67 -12.15 36.51
CA LEU A 243 3.61 -13.16 36.04
C LEU A 243 4.11 -12.86 34.62
N TYR A 244 5.38 -13.18 34.41
CA TYR A 244 6.05 -13.06 33.12
C TYR A 244 6.94 -14.28 32.86
N ALA A 245 7.14 -14.61 31.60
CA ALA A 245 8.12 -15.59 31.15
C ALA A 245 8.74 -15.14 29.83
N LEU A 246 9.97 -15.57 29.54
CA LEU A 246 10.54 -15.46 28.20
C LEU A 246 10.27 -16.77 27.45
N ARG A 247 9.45 -16.67 26.42
CA ARG A 247 9.19 -17.77 25.49
C ARG A 247 10.29 -17.80 24.44
N ARG A 248 10.95 -18.95 24.29
CA ARG A 248 11.88 -19.19 23.17
C ARG A 248 11.08 -19.37 21.88
N ARG A 249 11.48 -18.69 20.82
CA ARG A 249 10.96 -18.89 19.46
C ARG A 249 11.70 -20.04 18.80
N GLU A 250 10.97 -20.94 18.16
CA GLU A 250 11.53 -22.03 17.36
C GLU A 250 12.15 -21.48 16.07
N GLU A 251 11.47 -20.52 15.44
CA GLU A 251 11.94 -19.84 14.24
C GLU A 251 11.83 -18.30 14.39
N VAL A 252 12.82 -17.60 13.85
CA VAL A 252 12.99 -16.14 13.99
C VAL A 252 13.17 -15.44 12.64
N SER A 253 13.46 -16.18 11.57
CA SER A 253 13.67 -15.65 10.23
C SER A 253 12.35 -15.28 9.58
N ALA A 254 12.23 -14.03 9.10
CA ALA A 254 11.08 -13.57 8.34
C ALA A 254 10.79 -14.46 7.12
N VAL A 255 11.84 -14.94 6.44
CA VAL A 255 11.72 -15.78 5.24
C VAL A 255 11.07 -17.12 5.56
N LYS A 256 11.51 -17.76 6.65
CA LYS A 256 11.00 -19.08 7.04
C LYS A 256 9.59 -18.99 7.64
N LEU A 257 9.36 -18.04 8.55
CA LEU A 257 8.04 -17.81 9.15
C LEU A 257 6.99 -17.49 8.07
N LEU A 258 7.32 -16.61 7.11
CA LEU A 258 6.40 -16.30 6.01
C LEU A 258 6.12 -17.52 5.13
N ARG A 259 7.12 -18.38 4.91
CA ARG A 259 6.96 -19.62 4.16
C ARG A 259 6.03 -20.59 4.91
N GLU A 260 6.21 -20.77 6.20
CA GLU A 260 5.36 -21.62 7.04
C GLU A 260 3.90 -21.16 7.01
N GLU A 261 3.66 -19.85 7.16
CA GLU A 261 2.32 -19.24 7.06
C GLU A 261 1.66 -19.44 5.70
N LEU A 262 2.43 -19.36 4.61
CA LEU A 262 1.94 -19.68 3.26
C LEU A 262 1.62 -21.18 3.11
N MET A 263 2.42 -22.06 3.69
CA MET A 263 2.16 -23.51 3.58
C MET A 263 0.96 -23.95 4.42
N SER A 264 0.76 -23.36 5.60
CA SER A 264 -0.36 -23.67 6.50
C SER A 264 -1.68 -23.02 6.09
N GLY A 265 -1.66 -22.07 5.15
CA GLY A 265 -2.85 -21.29 4.81
C GLY A 265 -3.20 -20.21 5.83
N GLY A 266 -2.28 -19.85 6.72
CA GLY A 266 -2.46 -18.81 7.75
C GLY A 266 -2.46 -17.36 7.22
N ILE A 267 -2.33 -17.18 5.90
CA ILE A 267 -2.37 -15.87 5.23
C ILE A 267 -3.62 -15.73 4.35
N SER A 268 -4.35 -14.63 4.53
CA SER A 268 -5.47 -14.26 3.68
C SER A 268 -5.00 -13.70 2.34
N VAL A 269 -4.63 -14.57 1.41
CA VAL A 269 -4.25 -14.22 0.03
C VAL A 269 -5.36 -14.58 -0.97
N SER A 270 -5.28 -14.08 -2.21
CA SER A 270 -6.23 -14.49 -3.26
C SER A 270 -6.14 -16.00 -3.50
N LYS A 271 -7.28 -16.69 -3.52
CA LYS A 271 -7.36 -18.15 -3.68
C LYS A 271 -6.57 -18.62 -4.91
N ASP A 272 -6.74 -17.94 -6.04
CA ASP A 272 -6.08 -18.33 -7.28
C ASP A 272 -4.57 -18.05 -7.29
N LEU A 273 -4.07 -17.21 -6.37
CA LEU A 273 -2.64 -16.95 -6.21
C LEU A 273 -1.98 -17.86 -5.17
N MET A 274 -2.77 -18.54 -4.33
CA MET A 274 -2.26 -19.31 -3.20
C MET A 274 -1.27 -20.39 -3.63
N GLY A 275 -1.63 -21.22 -4.61
CA GLY A 275 -0.76 -22.29 -5.10
C GLY A 275 0.55 -21.79 -5.73
N TYR A 276 0.53 -20.60 -6.34
CA TYR A 276 1.73 -19.96 -6.86
C TYR A 276 2.61 -19.37 -5.76
N LEU A 277 1.99 -18.79 -4.73
CA LEU A 277 2.68 -18.20 -3.57
C LEU A 277 3.35 -19.27 -2.71
N GLN A 278 2.70 -20.43 -2.51
CA GLN A 278 3.30 -21.58 -1.83
C GLN A 278 4.57 -22.10 -2.53
N LYS A 279 4.62 -21.96 -3.86
CA LYS A 279 5.78 -22.34 -4.70
C LYS A 279 6.70 -21.15 -5.01
N ALA A 280 6.40 -19.97 -4.50
CA ALA A 280 7.13 -18.76 -4.83
C ALA A 280 8.56 -18.81 -4.28
N TYR A 281 9.47 -18.15 -4.99
CA TYR A 281 10.76 -17.85 -4.40
C TYR A 281 10.58 -16.73 -3.37
N ILE A 282 10.72 -17.08 -2.09
CA ILE A 282 10.76 -16.12 -0.99
C ILE A 282 12.21 -15.83 -0.66
N GLY A 283 12.61 -14.56 -0.75
CA GLY A 283 13.97 -14.13 -0.48
C GLY A 283 14.02 -12.80 0.27
N SER A 284 15.18 -12.53 0.87
CA SER A 284 15.48 -11.26 1.54
C SER A 284 16.66 -10.51 0.91
N ASP A 285 17.53 -11.21 0.17
CA ASP A 285 18.55 -10.58 -0.66
C ASP A 285 17.96 -10.19 -2.02
N LEU A 286 18.00 -8.90 -2.34
CA LEU A 286 17.52 -8.37 -3.62
C LEU A 286 18.41 -8.74 -4.81
N GLY A 287 19.57 -9.39 -4.62
CA GLY A 287 20.48 -9.78 -5.69
C GLY A 287 19.83 -10.57 -6.83
N ARG A 288 18.89 -11.48 -6.53
CA ARG A 288 18.14 -12.22 -7.56
C ARG A 288 17.17 -11.31 -8.32
N LEU A 289 16.51 -10.38 -7.63
CA LEU A 289 15.65 -9.38 -8.28
C LEU A 289 16.46 -8.40 -9.13
N MET A 290 17.65 -8.00 -8.69
CA MET A 290 18.57 -7.17 -9.47
C MET A 290 18.99 -7.85 -10.77
N LYS A 291 19.32 -9.14 -10.74
CA LYS A 291 19.61 -9.93 -11.96
C LYS A 291 18.42 -9.99 -12.92
N ALA A 292 17.21 -10.15 -12.39
CA ALA A 292 16.00 -10.13 -13.20
C ALA A 292 15.72 -8.72 -13.79
N ALA A 293 15.89 -7.67 -12.99
CA ALA A 293 15.72 -6.27 -13.38
C ALA A 293 16.77 -5.79 -14.38
N ASP A 294 17.93 -6.45 -14.46
CA ASP A 294 18.93 -6.14 -15.47
C ASP A 294 18.40 -6.41 -16.89
N ARG A 295 17.52 -7.41 -17.04
CA ARG A 295 16.90 -7.79 -18.31
C ARG A 295 15.48 -7.25 -18.50
N ASP A 296 14.94 -6.54 -17.52
CA ASP A 296 13.56 -6.06 -17.51
C ASP A 296 13.47 -4.62 -16.97
N GLU A 297 13.34 -3.68 -17.90
CA GLU A 297 13.27 -2.24 -17.58
C GLU A 297 12.03 -1.90 -16.72
N ARG A 298 10.92 -2.63 -16.87
CA ARG A 298 9.70 -2.40 -16.08
C ARG A 298 9.90 -2.81 -14.63
N LEU A 299 10.51 -3.98 -14.41
CA LEU A 299 10.88 -4.43 -13.06
C LEU A 299 11.91 -3.48 -12.43
N ARG A 300 12.91 -3.06 -13.22
CA ARG A 300 13.94 -2.12 -12.77
C ARG A 300 13.34 -0.79 -12.32
N GLY A 301 12.43 -0.22 -13.12
CA GLY A 301 11.71 1.01 -12.79
C GLY A 301 10.85 0.87 -11.54
N PHE A 302 10.18 -0.28 -11.37
CA PHE A 302 9.41 -0.57 -10.15
C PHE A 302 10.29 -0.64 -8.91
N LEU A 303 11.37 -1.44 -8.94
CA LEU A 303 12.28 -1.56 -7.79
C LEU A 303 12.87 -0.22 -7.40
N TRP A 304 13.29 0.58 -8.38
CA TRP A 304 13.82 1.91 -8.13
C TRP A 304 12.80 2.86 -7.49
N SER A 305 11.58 2.90 -8.03
CA SER A 305 10.49 3.70 -7.48
C SER A 305 10.15 3.28 -6.04
N PHE A 306 10.02 1.97 -5.81
CA PHE A 306 9.76 1.41 -4.49
C PHE A 306 10.88 1.78 -3.50
N LEU A 307 12.14 1.55 -3.86
CA LEU A 307 13.28 1.80 -2.96
C LEU A 307 13.51 3.28 -2.67
N ARG A 308 13.27 4.18 -3.64
CA ARG A 308 13.41 5.63 -3.45
C ARG A 308 12.37 6.24 -2.53
N ALA A 309 11.22 5.58 -2.37
CA ALA A 309 10.14 6.05 -1.50
C ALA A 309 9.69 7.48 -1.78
N ARG A 310 9.80 7.92 -3.04
CA ARG A 310 9.59 9.31 -3.42
C ARG A 310 8.52 9.42 -4.50
N PRO A 311 7.44 10.19 -4.27
CA PRO A 311 6.49 10.54 -5.31
C PRO A 311 7.18 11.18 -6.52
N PRO A 312 6.68 10.97 -7.76
CA PRO A 312 7.36 11.39 -8.98
C PRO A 312 7.49 12.92 -9.15
N PHE A 313 6.74 13.71 -8.38
CA PHE A 313 6.74 15.18 -8.43
C PHE A 313 7.74 15.85 -7.45
N LEU A 314 8.50 15.05 -6.67
CA LEU A 314 9.56 15.53 -5.75
C LEU A 314 10.97 15.32 -6.33
#